data_AF-A0A1B3PKQ8-F1
#
_entry.id   AF-A0A1B3PKQ8-F1
#
_cell.length_a   1.000
_cell.length_b   1.000
_cell.length_c   1.000
_cell.angle_alpha   90.00
_cell.angle_beta   90.00
_cell.angle_gamma   90.00
#
_symmetry.space_group_name_H-M   'P 1'
#
loop_
_entity.id
_entity.type
_entity.pdbx_description
1 polymer ?
#
loop_
_entity_poly.entity_id
_entity_poly.type
_entity_poly.pdbx_seq_one_letter_code
_entity_poly.pdbx_strand_id
1 'polypeptide(L)'
;MAVPQPVPTLTVEDDDDWIVRFALGAPGGGHLTLTRAPRLEFMVQPERRGVSVGGAAGQRAALLVAVTWGQTSVDVVSTERRYCLDISRIDQPSRAAALRVLGKMNYDQRFQLAGTH
;
A
#
# COMPACT_ATOMS: atom_id res chain seq x y z
N MET A 1 18.55 -12.10 -2.80
CA MET A 1 17.17 -11.74 -3.20
C MET A 1 16.34 -11.72 -1.93
N ALA A 2 15.57 -10.65 -1.66
CA ALA A 2 14.70 -10.61 -0.48
C ALA A 2 13.58 -11.65 -0.64
N VAL A 3 13.32 -12.44 0.40
CA VAL A 3 12.25 -13.44 0.38
C VAL A 3 10.91 -12.70 0.45
N PRO A 4 9.97 -12.92 -0.49
CA PRO A 4 8.65 -12.28 -0.44
C PRO A 4 7.90 -12.67 0.83
N GLN A 5 7.33 -11.69 1.52
CA GLN A 5 6.54 -11.90 2.73
C GLN A 5 5.13 -12.36 2.34
N PRO A 6 4.63 -13.50 2.85
CA PRO A 6 3.33 -14.01 2.48
C PRO A 6 2.21 -13.08 2.99
N VAL A 7 1.26 -12.78 2.10
CA VAL A 7 0.06 -12.00 2.41
C VAL A 7 -1.15 -12.93 2.40
N PRO A 8 -1.66 -13.36 3.57
CA PRO A 8 -2.86 -14.20 3.63
C PRO A 8 -4.15 -13.43 3.35
N THR A 9 -4.16 -12.12 3.62
CA THR A 9 -5.36 -11.29 3.51
C THR A 9 -5.00 -9.89 3.03
N LEU A 10 -5.82 -9.37 2.11
CA LEU A 10 -5.77 -8.01 1.59
C LEU A 10 -7.08 -7.31 1.94
N THR A 11 -7.00 -6.15 2.56
CA THR A 11 -8.16 -5.31 2.88
C THR A 11 -8.07 -4.01 2.11
N VAL A 12 -9.20 -3.59 1.53
CA VAL A 12 -9.30 -2.38 0.72
C VAL A 12 -10.50 -1.58 1.21
N GLU A 13 -10.29 -0.31 1.53
CA GLU A 13 -11.32 0.65 1.92
C GLU A 13 -11.24 1.84 0.96
N ASP A 14 -12.37 2.21 0.35
CA ASP A 14 -12.43 3.24 -0.71
C ASP A 14 -13.43 4.39 -0.44
N ASP A 15 -13.78 4.60 0.83
CA ASP A 15 -14.70 5.64 1.29
C ASP A 15 -13.98 7.00 1.48
N ASP A 16 -14.02 7.59 2.68
CA ASP A 16 -13.38 8.88 2.96
C ASP A 16 -11.85 8.82 3.01
N ASP A 17 -11.35 7.85 3.76
CA ASP A 17 -9.93 7.50 3.79
C ASP A 17 -9.70 6.31 2.88
N TRP A 18 -8.73 6.45 1.98
CA TRP A 18 -8.32 5.33 1.14
C TRP A 18 -7.31 4.49 1.91
N ILE A 19 -7.59 3.20 2.04
CA ILE A 19 -6.76 2.26 2.78
C ILE A 19 -6.54 1.00 1.94
N VAL A 20 -5.28 0.60 1.79
CA VAL A 20 -4.91 -0.72 1.28
C VAL A 20 -4.02 -1.38 2.33
N ARG A 21 -4.49 -2.45 2.95
CA ARG A 21 -3.79 -3.14 4.04
C ARG A 21 -3.45 -4.57 3.65
N PHE A 22 -2.17 -4.90 3.76
CA PHE A 22 -1.64 -6.25 3.59
C PHE A 22 -1.37 -6.85 4.97
N ALA A 23 -2.03 -7.96 5.30
CA ALA A 23 -1.61 -8.77 6.44
C ALA A 23 -0.27 -9.45 6.11
N LEU A 24 0.69 -9.50 7.03
CA LEU A 24 1.99 -10.13 6.82
C LEU A 24 2.14 -11.37 7.71
N GLY A 25 2.44 -12.52 7.13
CA GLY A 25 2.70 -13.75 7.89
C GLY A 25 1.43 -14.48 8.37
N ALA A 26 1.52 -15.14 9.52
CA ALA A 26 0.40 -15.88 10.11
C ALA A 26 -0.68 -14.92 10.69
N PRO A 27 -1.92 -15.38 10.94
CA PRO A 27 -2.94 -14.58 11.62
C PRO A 27 -2.41 -14.07 12.97
N GLY A 28 -2.39 -12.75 13.18
CA GLY A 28 -1.74 -12.10 14.33
C GLY A 28 -0.34 -11.53 14.05
N GLY A 29 0.18 -11.70 12.83
CA GLY A 29 1.39 -11.04 12.34
C GLY A 29 1.22 -9.54 12.09
N GLY A 30 2.33 -8.87 11.79
CA GLY A 30 2.33 -7.45 11.44
C GLY A 30 1.52 -7.14 10.18
N HIS A 31 1.28 -5.87 9.91
CA HIS A 31 0.57 -5.45 8.70
C HIS A 31 1.30 -4.29 8.02
N LEU A 32 1.13 -4.20 6.71
CA LEU A 32 1.53 -3.04 5.92
C LEU A 32 0.27 -2.31 5.48
N THR A 33 0.05 -1.11 6.01
CA THR A 33 -1.06 -0.25 5.61
C THR A 33 -0.53 0.87 4.71
N LEU A 34 -1.18 1.04 3.57
CA LEU A 34 -1.08 2.20 2.71
C LEU A 34 -2.32 3.06 2.96
N THR A 35 -2.13 4.30 3.40
CA THR A 35 -3.25 5.18 3.75
C THR A 35 -3.07 6.54 3.10
N ARG A 36 -4.16 7.09 2.56
CA ARG A 36 -4.24 8.49 2.16
C ARG A 36 -5.58 9.06 2.58
N ALA A 37 -5.53 10.20 3.27
CA ALA A 37 -6.68 10.92 3.80
C ALA A 37 -6.88 12.23 3.02
N PRO A 38 -7.43 12.19 1.79
CA PRO A 38 -7.46 13.36 0.90
C PRO A 38 -8.19 14.55 1.53
N ARG A 39 -9.25 14.32 2.31
CA ARG A 39 -10.01 15.39 2.99
C ARG A 39 -9.23 16.10 4.09
N LEU A 40 -8.18 15.47 4.65
CA LEU A 40 -7.35 16.03 5.72
C LEU A 40 -5.98 16.52 5.22
N GLU A 41 -5.63 16.29 3.94
CA GLU A 41 -4.31 16.66 3.38
C GLU A 41 -4.01 18.16 3.46
N PHE A 42 -5.03 19.02 3.55
CA PHE A 42 -4.85 20.48 3.71
C PHE A 42 -4.17 20.84 5.04
N MET A 43 -4.34 20.01 6.07
CA MET A 43 -3.70 20.17 7.39
C MET A 43 -2.26 19.63 7.41
N VAL A 44 -1.86 18.87 6.39
CA VAL A 44 -0.54 18.22 6.30
C VAL A 44 0.43 19.13 5.53
N GLN A 45 1.68 19.21 6.02
CA GLN A 45 2.77 19.92 5.34
C GLN A 45 2.96 19.37 3.91
N PRO A 46 3.22 20.22 2.90
CA PRO A 46 3.31 19.79 1.50
C PRO A 46 4.27 18.62 1.25
N GLU A 47 5.40 18.60 1.96
CA GLU A 47 6.44 17.55 1.91
C GLU A 47 6.04 16.22 2.56
N ARG A 48 4.97 16.22 3.37
CA ARG A 48 4.42 15.04 4.05
C ARG A 48 3.11 14.53 3.42
N ARG A 49 2.61 15.20 2.39
CA ARG A 49 1.41 14.79 1.64
C ARG A 49 1.73 13.61 0.71
N GLY A 50 0.69 12.85 0.36
CA GLY A 50 0.80 11.61 -0.41
C GLY A 50 0.39 10.38 0.41
N VAL A 51 0.75 9.21 -0.09
CA VAL A 51 0.38 7.94 0.55
C VAL A 51 1.37 7.61 1.66
N SER A 52 0.85 7.43 2.88
CA SER A 52 1.62 6.99 4.03
C SER A 52 1.73 5.48 4.06
N VAL A 53 2.92 4.97 4.37
CA VAL A 53 3.23 3.54 4.52
C VAL A 53 3.55 3.26 5.98
N GLY A 54 2.76 2.43 6.66
CA GLY A 54 2.97 2.14 8.08
C GLY A 54 2.19 0.93 8.62
N GLY A 55 2.67 0.39 9.74
CA GLY A 55 2.11 -0.79 10.40
C GLY A 55 1.70 -0.61 11.88
N ALA A 56 1.85 0.58 12.44
CA ALA A 56 1.42 0.90 13.81
C ALA A 56 1.33 2.41 14.03
N ALA A 57 0.38 2.83 14.87
CA ALA A 57 0.26 4.22 15.32
C ALA A 57 1.57 4.66 16.04
N GLY A 58 2.13 5.81 15.65
CA GLY A 58 3.29 6.42 16.32
C GLY A 58 4.65 6.28 15.62
N GLN A 59 4.78 5.47 14.56
CA GLN A 59 5.98 5.50 13.71
C GLN A 59 5.97 6.71 12.76
N ARG A 60 7.14 7.25 12.46
CA ARG A 60 7.28 8.32 11.46
C ARG A 60 6.81 7.75 10.12
N ALA A 61 5.67 8.23 9.63
CA ALA A 61 5.08 7.73 8.40
C ALA A 61 6.07 7.88 7.24
N ALA A 62 6.51 6.76 6.68
CA ALA A 62 7.27 6.75 5.43
C ALA A 62 6.31 7.07 4.29
N LEU A 63 6.79 7.80 3.27
CA LEU A 63 5.97 8.07 2.09
C LEU A 63 6.17 6.97 1.06
N LEU A 64 5.09 6.64 0.36
CA LEU A 64 5.12 5.72 -0.75
C LEU A 64 5.85 6.36 -1.93
N VAL A 65 6.79 5.62 -2.53
CA VAL A 65 7.59 6.05 -3.68
C VAL A 65 7.20 5.27 -4.92
N ALA A 66 7.00 3.96 -4.79
CA ALA A 66 6.58 3.12 -5.90
C ALA A 66 5.80 1.90 -5.44
N VAL A 67 4.87 1.45 -6.29
CA VAL A 67 4.20 0.14 -6.18
C VAL A 67 4.27 -0.54 -7.53
N THR A 68 4.83 -1.76 -7.55
CA THR A 68 4.88 -2.59 -8.75
C THR A 68 4.13 -3.89 -8.49
N TRP A 69 3.00 -4.06 -9.18
CA TRP A 69 2.19 -5.27 -9.12
C TRP A 69 2.64 -6.24 -10.21
N GLY A 70 3.09 -7.43 -9.78
CA GLY A 70 3.29 -8.59 -10.62
C GLY A 70 2.14 -9.59 -10.51
N GLN A 71 2.30 -10.76 -11.16
CA GLN A 71 1.28 -11.81 -11.16
C GLN A 71 1.12 -12.52 -9.80
N THR A 72 2.20 -12.66 -9.04
CA THR A 72 2.21 -13.39 -7.76
C THR A 72 2.81 -12.58 -6.62
N SER A 73 3.42 -11.44 -6.91
CA SER A 73 4.06 -10.58 -5.92
C SER A 73 3.76 -9.12 -6.17
N VAL A 74 3.85 -8.31 -5.13
CA VAL A 74 3.82 -6.85 -5.20
C VAL A 74 5.04 -6.29 -4.48
N ASP A 75 5.72 -5.38 -5.14
CA ASP A 75 6.80 -4.58 -4.57
C ASP A 75 6.24 -3.24 -4.12
N VAL A 76 6.40 -2.92 -2.84
CA VAL A 76 6.03 -1.64 -2.25
C VAL A 76 7.31 -0.96 -1.78
N VAL A 77 7.64 0.20 -2.37
CA VAL A 77 8.82 0.98 -2.01
C VAL A 77 8.37 2.23 -1.28
N SER A 78 8.83 2.40 -0.04
CA SER A 78 8.69 3.65 0.70
C SER A 78 10.02 4.40 0.77
N THR A 79 9.99 5.63 1.28
CA THR A 79 11.18 6.44 1.58
C THR A 79 12.11 5.80 2.61
N GLU A 80 11.64 4.80 3.36
CA GLU A 80 12.42 4.13 4.40
C GLU A 80 12.92 2.75 3.96
N ARG A 81 12.06 1.94 3.34
CA ARG A 81 12.40 0.56 2.95
C ARG A 81 11.53 0.04 1.80
N ARG A 82 11.99 -1.06 1.21
CA ARG A 82 11.24 -1.84 0.22
C ARG A 82 10.64 -3.09 0.87
N TYR A 83 9.39 -3.36 0.55
CA TYR A 83 8.65 -4.57 0.91
C TYR A 83 8.40 -5.38 -0.35
N CYS A 84 8.74 -6.66 -0.32
CA CYS A 84 8.37 -7.62 -1.35
C CYS A 84 7.30 -8.52 -0.74
N LEU A 85 6.09 -8.49 -1.29
CA LEU A 85 4.93 -9.21 -0.74
C LEU A 85 4.50 -10.30 -1.72
N ASP A 86 4.26 -11.51 -1.22
CA ASP A 86 3.64 -12.58 -2.00
C ASP A 86 2.11 -12.46 -1.87
N ILE A 87 1.47 -12.22 -3.02
CA ILE A 87 0.02 -12.08 -3.16
C ILE A 87 -0.58 -13.28 -3.91
N SER A 88 0.18 -14.36 -4.09
CA SER A 88 -0.21 -15.54 -4.87
C SER A 88 -1.56 -16.13 -4.41
N ARG A 89 -1.88 -15.99 -3.12
CA ARG A 89 -3.10 -16.48 -2.46
C ARG A 89 -4.27 -15.49 -2.47
N ILE A 90 -4.03 -14.23 -2.84
CA ILE A 90 -5.08 -13.21 -2.89
C ILE A 90 -5.90 -13.42 -4.16
N ASP A 91 -7.22 -13.35 -4.06
CA ASP A 91 -8.12 -13.49 -5.20
C ASP A 91 -8.02 -12.28 -6.16
N GLN A 92 -8.33 -12.51 -7.44
CA GLN A 92 -8.28 -11.47 -8.46
C GLN A 92 -9.17 -10.23 -8.16
N PRO A 93 -10.42 -10.35 -7.68
CA PRO A 93 -11.22 -9.16 -7.38
C PRO A 93 -10.61 -8.28 -6.29
N SER A 94 -10.03 -8.86 -5.23
CA SER A 94 -9.32 -8.11 -4.19
C SER A 94 -8.10 -7.38 -4.75
N ARG A 95 -7.33 -8.01 -5.65
CA ARG A 95 -6.19 -7.37 -6.33
C ARG A 95 -6.64 -6.20 -7.21
N ALA A 96 -7.71 -6.38 -7.97
CA ALA A 96 -8.27 -5.34 -8.83
C ALA A 96 -8.81 -4.15 -8.02
N ALA A 97 -9.48 -4.42 -6.88
CA ALA A 97 -9.93 -3.37 -5.96
C ALA A 97 -8.74 -2.57 -5.40
N ALA A 98 -7.67 -3.24 -4.96
CA ALA A 98 -6.48 -2.57 -4.46
C ALA A 98 -5.79 -1.72 -5.54
N LEU A 99 -5.64 -2.24 -6.77
CA LEU A 99 -5.11 -1.47 -7.90
C LEU A 99 -5.96 -0.24 -8.20
N ARG A 100 -7.29 -0.36 -8.17
CA ARG A 100 -8.21 0.76 -8.37
C ARG A 100 -8.04 1.83 -7.30
N VAL A 101 -7.97 1.44 -6.03
CA VAL A 101 -7.75 2.37 -4.91
C VAL A 101 -6.36 2.99 -4.96
N LEU A 102 -5.32 2.23 -5.31
CA LEU A 102 -3.97 2.78 -5.55
C LEU A 102 -3.96 3.82 -6.68
N GLY A 103 -4.74 3.58 -7.75
CA GLY A 103 -4.95 4.56 -8.81
C GLY A 103 -5.60 5.85 -8.27
N LYS A 104 -6.66 5.74 -7.47
CA LYS A 104 -7.28 6.90 -6.79
C LYS A 104 -6.27 7.63 -5.88
N MET A 105 -5.52 6.87 -5.10
CA MET A 105 -4.48 7.37 -4.22
C MET A 105 -3.35 8.08 -4.96
N ASN A 106 -3.17 7.89 -6.27
CA ASN A 106 -2.12 8.53 -7.06
C ASN A 106 -2.62 9.67 -7.95
N TYR A 107 -3.73 10.33 -7.59
CA TYR A 107 -4.35 11.39 -8.42
C TYR A 107 -3.40 12.56 -8.76
N ASP A 108 -2.40 12.82 -7.93
CA ASP A 108 -1.37 13.86 -8.08
C ASP A 108 0.02 13.29 -8.44
N GLN A 109 0.07 12.03 -8.84
CA GLN A 109 1.27 11.35 -9.38
C GLN A 109 2.51 11.40 -8.45
N ARG A 110 2.29 11.37 -7.13
CA ARG A 110 3.37 11.41 -6.13
C ARG A 110 4.16 10.12 -5.98
N PHE A 111 3.67 9.01 -6.52
CA PHE A 111 4.38 7.74 -6.53
C PHE A 111 4.24 7.04 -7.88
N GLN A 112 5.16 6.12 -8.17
CA GLN A 112 5.10 5.32 -9.39
C GLN A 112 4.17 4.13 -9.19
N LEU A 113 3.14 3.99 -10.01
CA LEU A 113 2.25 2.83 -10.00
C LEU A 113 2.44 2.05 -11.31
N ALA A 114 2.96 0.82 -11.20
CA ALA A 114 3.08 -0.12 -12.30
C ALA A 114 2.26 -1.38 -12.01
N GLY A 115 1.52 -1.86 -12.99
CA GLY A 115 0.78 -3.12 -12.91
C GLY A 115 0.53 -3.68 -14.29
N THR A 116 0.75 -4.99 -14.45
CA THR A 116 0.34 -5.71 -15.66
C THR A 116 -1.16 -5.98 -15.58
N HIS A 117 -1.91 -5.39 -16.52
CA HIS A 117 -3.35 -5.57 -16.71
C HIS A 117 -3.67 -6.90 -17.40
#